data_AF-A0A6A4VEG0-F1
#
_entry.id   AF-A0A6A4VEG0-F1
#
_cell.length_a   1.000
_cell.length_b   1.000
_cell.length_c   1.000
_cell.angle_alpha   90.00
_cell.angle_beta   90.00
_cell.angle_gamma   90.00
#
_symmetry.space_group_name_H-M   'P 1'
#
loop_
_entity.id
_entity.type
_entity.pdbx_description
1 polymer ?
#
loop_
_entity_poly.entity_id
_entity_poly.type
_entity_poly.pdbx_seq_one_letter_code
_entity_poly.pdbx_strand_id
1 'polypeptide(L)'
;MPNLRWLDLSFNRIEKIENLNQLIHLEDLSLYSNKISVLENLDKQQKLQVLSIGNNCIDRLENVLYLRTLGALGSLGLAGNPVAEHPEYKSYIGAFLPHLTYLDYRLVQDEWRQQGLKKHSYEIEEMDLLEHRDEFEKEKQKQQQEQEERYREAFVEGLSEGQLFDEMFDW
;
A
#
# COMPACT_ATOMS: atom_id res chain seq x y z
N MET A 1 -8.03 -20.14 2.18
CA MET A 1 -8.22 -20.16 0.72
C MET A 1 -7.19 -19.24 0.08
N PRO A 2 -5.99 -19.73 -0.30
CA PRO A 2 -4.87 -18.84 -0.60
C PRO A 2 -4.88 -18.20 -1.99
N ASN A 3 -5.74 -18.61 -2.94
CA ASN A 3 -5.65 -18.16 -4.34
C ASN A 3 -6.79 -17.26 -4.82
N LEU A 4 -7.59 -16.70 -3.91
CA LEU A 4 -8.67 -15.81 -4.30
C LEU A 4 -8.11 -14.51 -4.86
N ARG A 5 -8.49 -14.16 -6.10
CA ARG A 5 -8.06 -12.94 -6.80
C ARG A 5 -9.14 -11.88 -6.89
N TRP A 6 -10.40 -12.29 -6.99
CA TRP A 6 -11.53 -11.38 -7.03
C TRP A 6 -12.48 -11.71 -5.88
N LEU A 7 -12.86 -10.69 -5.12
CA LEU A 7 -13.86 -10.74 -4.08
C LEU A 7 -14.87 -9.62 -4.28
N ASP A 8 -16.15 -9.99 -4.37
CA ASP A 8 -17.27 -9.05 -4.40
C ASP A 8 -18.09 -9.18 -3.12
N LEU A 9 -18.17 -8.08 -2.38
CA LEU A 9 -18.92 -7.90 -1.14
C LEU A 9 -19.91 -6.72 -1.26
N SER A 10 -20.30 -6.37 -2.49
CA SER A 10 -21.20 -5.26 -2.76
C SER A 10 -22.61 -5.49 -2.20
N PHE A 11 -23.35 -4.41 -1.94
CA PHE A 11 -24.75 -4.43 -1.48
C PHE A 11 -24.96 -5.14 -0.14
N ASN A 12 -24.01 -4.98 0.78
CA ASN A 12 -24.11 -5.48 2.14
C ASN A 12 -24.28 -4.33 3.15
N ARG A 13 -24.07 -4.63 4.44
CA ARG A 13 -24.11 -3.66 5.54
C ARG A 13 -22.77 -3.64 6.27
N ILE A 14 -21.68 -3.83 5.54
CA ILE A 14 -20.33 -3.86 6.11
C ILE A 14 -20.01 -2.45 6.58
N GLU A 15 -19.69 -2.31 7.86
CA GLU A 15 -19.27 -1.05 8.47
C GLU A 15 -17.75 -0.99 8.64
N LYS A 16 -17.10 -2.16 8.74
CA LYS A 16 -15.66 -2.30 8.94
C LYS A 16 -15.07 -3.33 7.97
N ILE A 17 -13.93 -2.98 7.37
CA ILE A 17 -13.14 -3.92 6.57
C ILE A 17 -12.33 -4.79 7.53
N GLU A 18 -12.54 -6.10 7.52
CA GLU A 18 -11.83 -7.06 8.37
C GLU A 18 -11.84 -8.46 7.75
N ASN A 19 -11.07 -9.38 8.35
CA ASN A 19 -10.96 -10.79 7.92
C ASN A 19 -10.39 -11.01 6.51
N LEU A 20 -9.73 -10.00 5.93
CA LEU A 20 -9.09 -10.11 4.61
C LEU A 20 -7.61 -10.51 4.67
N ASN A 21 -6.98 -10.56 5.85
CA ASN A 21 -5.52 -10.77 6.02
C ASN A 21 -4.92 -12.00 5.31
N GLN A 22 -5.72 -13.05 5.11
CA GLN A 22 -5.28 -14.29 4.44
C GLN A 22 -5.39 -14.22 2.90
N LEU A 23 -6.06 -13.20 2.36
CA LEU A 23 -6.30 -13.01 0.93
C LEU A 23 -5.18 -12.17 0.31
N ILE A 24 -3.94 -12.65 0.42
CA ILE A 24 -2.74 -11.94 -0.04
C ILE A 24 -2.59 -11.88 -1.58
N HIS A 25 -3.40 -12.68 -2.29
CA HIS A 25 -3.45 -12.76 -3.74
C HIS A 25 -4.62 -11.98 -4.35
N LEU A 26 -5.34 -11.21 -3.54
CA LEU A 26 -6.47 -10.42 -4.00
C LEU A 26 -6.00 -9.29 -4.93
N GLU A 27 -6.57 -9.25 -6.12
CA GLU A 27 -6.31 -8.28 -7.20
C GLU A 27 -7.50 -7.33 -7.36
N ASP A 28 -8.74 -7.83 -7.19
CA ASP A 28 -9.98 -7.05 -7.30
C ASP A 28 -10.85 -7.20 -6.04
N LEU A 29 -11.20 -6.05 -5.43
CA LEU A 29 -12.11 -5.98 -4.29
C LEU A 29 -13.25 -5.00 -4.56
N SER A 30 -14.48 -5.51 -4.54
CA SER A 30 -15.68 -4.68 -4.58
C SER A 30 -16.38 -4.66 -3.23
N LEU A 31 -16.53 -3.46 -2.68
CA LEU A 31 -17.22 -3.11 -1.45
C LEU A 31 -18.34 -2.09 -1.73
N TYR A 32 -18.82 -2.02 -2.97
CA TYR A 32 -19.81 -1.04 -3.41
C TYR A 32 -21.11 -1.13 -2.61
N SER A 33 -21.74 0.01 -2.27
CA SER A 33 -23.01 0.04 -1.54
C SER A 33 -22.94 -0.67 -0.18
N ASN A 34 -22.02 -0.23 0.68
CA ASN A 34 -21.87 -0.66 2.08
C ASN A 34 -21.98 0.56 3.02
N LYS A 35 -21.49 0.46 4.26
CA LYS A 35 -21.51 1.53 5.28
C LYS A 35 -20.11 1.85 5.82
N ILE A 36 -19.09 1.64 5.01
CA ILE A 36 -17.70 1.80 5.43
C ILE A 36 -17.40 3.30 5.52
N SER A 37 -16.93 3.76 6.68
CA SER A 37 -16.50 5.15 6.88
C SER A 37 -14.98 5.32 6.97
N VAL A 38 -14.26 4.22 7.23
CA VAL A 38 -12.80 4.21 7.43
C VAL A 38 -12.17 3.16 6.53
N LEU A 39 -11.10 3.55 5.84
CA LEU A 39 -10.25 2.66 5.07
C LEU A 39 -9.18 2.09 6.02
N GLU A 40 -9.23 0.79 6.27
CA GLU A 40 -8.33 0.09 7.19
C GLU A 40 -8.23 -1.40 6.83
N ASN A 41 -7.25 -2.10 7.40
CA ASN A 41 -7.07 -3.56 7.31
C ASN A 41 -6.92 -4.10 5.88
N LEU A 42 -6.33 -3.31 4.98
CA LEU A 42 -5.93 -3.70 3.63
C LEU A 42 -4.41 -3.87 3.46
N ASP A 43 -3.63 -3.79 4.55
CA ASP A 43 -2.16 -3.75 4.49
C ASP A 43 -1.53 -5.01 3.89
N LYS A 44 -2.26 -6.13 3.89
CA LYS A 44 -1.81 -7.42 3.32
C LYS A 44 -2.19 -7.59 1.85
N GLN A 45 -3.05 -6.73 1.31
CA GLN A 45 -3.56 -6.77 -0.06
C GLN A 45 -2.61 -6.03 -1.01
N GLN A 46 -1.31 -6.34 -0.95
CA GLN A 46 -0.27 -5.67 -1.73
C GLN A 46 -0.37 -5.89 -3.25
N LYS A 47 -1.23 -6.83 -3.68
CA LYS A 47 -1.51 -7.12 -5.10
C LYS A 47 -2.81 -6.50 -5.60
N LEU A 48 -3.53 -5.75 -4.75
CA LEU A 48 -4.81 -5.16 -5.11
C LEU A 48 -4.62 -4.09 -6.18
N GLN A 49 -5.26 -4.29 -7.32
CA GLN A 49 -5.22 -3.41 -8.49
C GLN A 49 -6.48 -2.58 -8.62
N VAL A 50 -7.64 -3.14 -8.24
CA VAL A 50 -8.92 -2.45 -8.30
C VAL A 50 -9.62 -2.51 -6.95
N LEU A 51 -9.99 -1.33 -6.45
CA LEU A 51 -10.83 -1.16 -5.27
C LEU A 51 -12.08 -0.36 -5.66
N SER A 52 -13.25 -1.01 -5.62
CA SER A 52 -14.52 -0.32 -5.75
C SER A 52 -15.15 -0.17 -4.38
N ILE A 53 -15.21 1.06 -3.86
CA ILE A 53 -15.81 1.39 -2.56
C ILE A 53 -16.83 2.53 -2.69
N GLY A 54 -17.45 2.66 -3.87
CA GLY A 54 -18.52 3.63 -4.10
C GLY A 54 -19.76 3.38 -3.24
N ASN A 55 -20.59 4.42 -3.05
CA ASN A 55 -21.77 4.40 -2.18
C ASN A 55 -21.47 3.87 -0.76
N ASN A 56 -20.49 4.50 -0.10
CA ASN A 56 -20.14 4.24 1.30
C ASN A 56 -20.17 5.56 2.10
N CYS A 57 -19.54 5.60 3.26
CA CYS A 57 -19.59 6.73 4.19
C CYS A 57 -18.22 7.41 4.39
N ILE A 58 -17.32 7.35 3.40
CA ILE A 58 -16.00 7.98 3.47
C ILE A 58 -16.15 9.49 3.27
N ASP A 59 -15.78 10.28 4.27
CA ASP A 59 -16.10 11.71 4.33
C ASP A 59 -14.89 12.64 4.22
N ARG A 60 -13.68 12.12 4.47
CA ARG A 60 -12.44 12.89 4.56
C ARG A 60 -11.43 12.50 3.49
N LEU A 61 -10.73 13.49 2.96
CA LEU A 61 -9.68 13.27 1.97
C LEU A 61 -8.48 12.55 2.57
N GLU A 62 -8.14 12.88 3.82
CA GLU A 62 -7.02 12.30 4.55
C GLU A 62 -7.19 10.79 4.73
N ASN A 63 -8.43 10.29 4.83
CA ASN A 63 -8.71 8.86 4.92
C ASN A 63 -8.24 8.10 3.67
N VAL A 64 -8.23 8.76 2.51
CA VAL A 64 -7.83 8.16 1.23
C VAL A 64 -6.32 7.97 1.15
N LEU A 65 -5.53 8.71 1.94
CA LEU A 65 -4.07 8.56 2.00
C LEU A 65 -3.64 7.15 2.41
N TYR A 66 -4.46 6.45 3.19
CA TYR A 66 -4.22 5.07 3.56
C TYR A 66 -3.97 4.18 2.32
N LEU A 67 -4.67 4.44 1.22
CA LEU A 67 -4.54 3.68 -0.03
C LEU A 67 -3.21 3.91 -0.75
N ARG A 68 -2.44 4.93 -0.38
CA ARG A 68 -1.09 5.16 -0.93
C ARG A 68 -0.15 3.99 -0.65
N THR A 69 -0.36 3.32 0.48
CA THR A 69 0.38 2.11 0.87
C THR A 69 0.15 0.91 -0.06
N LEU A 70 -0.91 0.95 -0.89
CA LEU A 70 -1.24 -0.09 -1.86
C LEU A 70 -0.61 0.26 -3.21
N GLY A 71 0.69 0.02 -3.35
CA GLY A 71 1.46 0.41 -4.54
C GLY A 71 0.98 -0.20 -5.87
N ALA A 72 0.23 -1.30 -5.83
CA ALA A 72 -0.36 -1.92 -7.02
C ALA A 72 -1.72 -1.33 -7.43
N LEU A 73 -2.32 -0.43 -6.63
CA LEU A 73 -3.67 0.07 -6.85
C LEU A 73 -3.72 1.00 -8.06
N GLY A 74 -4.26 0.49 -9.17
CA GLY A 74 -4.40 1.21 -10.43
C GLY A 74 -5.78 1.83 -10.65
N SER A 75 -6.83 1.31 -10.00
CA SER A 75 -8.21 1.78 -10.19
C SER A 75 -8.96 1.90 -8.86
N LEU A 76 -9.55 3.06 -8.63
CA LEU A 76 -10.27 3.40 -7.40
C LEU A 76 -11.65 3.97 -7.74
N GLY A 77 -12.68 3.34 -7.20
CA GLY A 77 -14.05 3.85 -7.23
C GLY A 77 -14.49 4.36 -5.87
N LEU A 78 -14.72 5.66 -5.75
CA LEU A 78 -15.15 6.35 -4.52
C LEU A 78 -16.45 7.14 -4.73
N ALA A 79 -16.99 7.19 -5.96
CA ALA A 79 -18.25 7.85 -6.29
C ALA A 79 -19.40 7.44 -5.34
N GLY A 80 -20.17 8.42 -4.90
CA GLY A 80 -21.27 8.22 -3.95
C GLY A 80 -20.83 8.16 -2.48
N ASN A 81 -19.56 8.43 -2.17
CA ASN A 81 -19.11 8.78 -0.82
C ASN A 81 -19.12 10.31 -0.64
N PRO A 82 -19.33 10.84 0.58
CA PRO A 82 -19.27 12.28 0.83
C PRO A 82 -17.96 12.95 0.40
N VAL A 83 -16.83 12.25 0.47
CA VAL A 83 -15.51 12.74 0.01
C VAL A 83 -15.49 13.11 -1.48
N ALA A 84 -16.32 12.46 -2.31
CA ALA A 84 -16.36 12.70 -3.75
C ALA A 84 -16.94 14.07 -4.12
N GLU A 85 -17.70 14.70 -3.22
CA GLU A 85 -18.24 16.05 -3.38
C GLU A 85 -17.24 17.15 -2.97
N HIS A 86 -16.10 16.78 -2.39
CA HIS A 86 -15.10 17.75 -1.97
C HIS A 86 -14.49 18.47 -3.20
N PRO A 87 -14.34 19.82 -3.18
CA PRO A 87 -13.84 20.56 -4.34
C PRO A 87 -12.46 20.09 -4.84
N GLU A 88 -11.64 19.61 -3.91
CA GLU A 88 -10.26 19.17 -4.15
C GLU A 88 -10.14 17.66 -4.36
N TYR A 89 -11.25 16.94 -4.36
CA TYR A 89 -11.27 15.47 -4.41
C TYR A 89 -10.33 14.89 -5.48
N LYS A 90 -10.45 15.38 -6.72
CA LYS A 90 -9.65 14.88 -7.85
C LYS A 90 -8.19 15.28 -7.77
N SER A 91 -7.90 16.54 -7.43
CA SER A 91 -6.53 17.06 -7.36
C SER A 91 -5.77 16.43 -6.20
N TYR A 92 -6.44 16.26 -5.05
CA TYR A 92 -5.88 15.61 -3.87
C TYR A 92 -5.55 14.14 -4.17
N ILE A 93 -6.51 13.38 -4.70
CA ILE A 93 -6.26 11.98 -5.08
C ILE A 93 -5.16 11.88 -6.14
N GLY A 94 -5.20 12.74 -7.17
CA GLY A 94 -4.19 12.76 -8.22
C GLY A 94 -2.78 13.08 -7.71
N ALA A 95 -2.64 13.82 -6.62
CA ALA A 95 -1.33 14.16 -6.07
C ALA A 95 -0.84 13.14 -5.04
N PHE A 96 -1.72 12.66 -4.16
CA PHE A 96 -1.34 11.77 -3.07
C PHE A 96 -1.38 10.27 -3.43
N LEU A 97 -2.07 9.86 -4.50
CA LEU A 97 -2.03 8.51 -5.04
C LEU A 97 -1.30 8.50 -6.41
N PRO A 98 0.04 8.51 -6.42
CA PRO A 98 0.83 8.70 -7.63
C PRO A 98 0.67 7.55 -8.64
N HIS A 99 0.44 6.33 -8.16
CA HIS A 99 0.29 5.13 -9.01
C HIS A 99 -1.12 4.92 -9.57
N LEU A 100 -2.11 5.68 -9.09
CA LEU A 100 -3.51 5.49 -9.48
C LEU A 100 -3.72 5.91 -10.94
N THR A 101 -4.22 5.01 -11.79
CA THR A 101 -4.50 5.30 -13.21
C THR A 101 -5.93 5.76 -13.43
N TYR A 102 -6.89 5.15 -12.74
CA TYR A 102 -8.32 5.44 -12.89
C TYR A 102 -8.96 5.84 -11.56
N LEU A 103 -9.71 6.94 -11.61
CA LEU A 103 -10.56 7.41 -10.51
C LEU A 103 -12.01 7.49 -11.00
N ASP A 104 -12.92 6.80 -10.34
CA ASP A 104 -14.36 6.76 -10.67
C ASP A 104 -14.60 6.45 -12.16
N TYR A 105 -13.89 5.42 -12.66
CA TYR A 105 -13.95 4.95 -14.05
C TYR A 105 -13.46 5.98 -15.09
N ARG A 106 -12.73 7.01 -14.66
CA ARG A 106 -12.10 8.00 -15.55
C ARG A 106 -10.59 7.99 -15.37
N LEU A 107 -9.87 8.21 -16.46
CA LEU A 107 -8.41 8.36 -16.42
C LEU A 107 -8.05 9.58 -15.56
N VAL A 108 -7.14 9.40 -14.61
CA VAL A 108 -6.58 10.49 -13.81
C VAL A 108 -5.81 11.41 -14.75
N GLN A 109 -6.23 12.68 -14.81
CA GLN A 109 -5.64 13.67 -15.70
C GLN A 109 -4.40 14.31 -15.07
N ASP A 110 -3.41 14.66 -15.90
CA ASP A 110 -2.17 15.31 -15.44
C ASP A 110 -2.45 16.65 -14.78
N GLU A 111 -3.47 17.39 -15.23
CA GLU A 111 -3.88 18.66 -14.62
C GLU A 111 -4.29 18.47 -13.15
N TRP A 112 -4.95 17.37 -12.81
CA TRP A 112 -5.36 17.10 -11.43
C TRP A 112 -4.13 16.88 -10.56
N ARG A 113 -3.14 16.12 -11.06
CA ARG A 113 -1.88 15.88 -10.36
C ARG A 113 -1.12 17.18 -10.13
N GLN A 114 -0.93 17.97 -11.18
CA GLN A 114 -0.19 19.24 -11.09
C GLN A 114 -0.85 20.22 -10.12
N GLN A 115 -2.19 20.28 -10.12
CA GLN A 115 -2.92 21.14 -9.19
C GLN A 115 -2.71 20.72 -7.74
N GLY A 116 -2.83 19.42 -7.43
CA GLY A 116 -2.61 18.92 -6.08
C GLY A 116 -1.16 19.02 -5.63
N LEU A 117 -0.19 18.70 -6.51
CA LEU A 117 1.24 18.85 -6.26
C LEU A 117 1.62 20.30 -5.96
N LYS A 118 1.09 21.27 -6.72
CA LYS A 118 1.35 22.68 -6.48
C LYS A 118 0.80 23.13 -5.12
N LYS A 119 -0.32 22.54 -4.68
CA LYS A 119 -0.98 22.92 -3.44
C LYS A 119 -0.35 22.25 -2.21
N HIS A 120 0.10 21.01 -2.35
CA HIS A 120 0.59 20.17 -1.27
C HIS A 120 2.05 19.74 -1.49
N SER A 121 2.87 20.63 -2.05
CA SER A 121 4.22 20.27 -2.50
C SER A 121 5.07 19.78 -1.34
N TYR A 122 5.03 20.48 -0.20
CA TYR A 122 5.82 20.15 0.98
C TYR A 122 5.41 18.81 1.57
N GLU A 123 4.10 18.58 1.74
CA GLU A 123 3.59 17.33 2.32
C GLU A 123 3.93 16.13 1.43
N ILE A 124 3.82 16.27 0.11
CA ILE A 124 4.13 15.20 -0.83
C ILE A 124 5.64 14.92 -0.89
N GLU A 125 6.47 15.96 -0.95
CA GLU A 125 7.94 15.79 -0.91
C GLU A 125 8.40 15.11 0.39
N GLU A 126 7.82 15.50 1.53
CA GLU A 126 8.10 14.84 2.81
C GLU A 126 7.70 13.36 2.79
N MET A 127 6.50 13.04 2.28
CA MET A 127 6.02 11.67 2.16
C MET A 127 6.91 10.83 1.23
N ASP A 128 7.27 11.34 0.06
CA ASP A 128 8.14 10.64 -0.90
C ASP A 128 9.51 10.33 -0.28
N LEU A 129 10.09 11.28 0.48
CA LEU A 129 11.35 11.08 1.19
C LEU A 129 11.25 10.00 2.27
N LEU A 130 10.16 10.00 3.04
CA LEU A 130 9.91 8.99 4.06
C LEU A 130 9.73 7.60 3.44
N GLU A 131 9.00 7.50 2.33
CA GLU A 131 8.79 6.25 1.60
C GLU A 131 10.10 5.67 1.06
N HIS A 132 10.92 6.50 0.41
CA HIS A 132 12.24 6.07 -0.07
C HIS A 132 13.16 5.62 1.07
N ARG A 133 13.09 6.31 2.22
CA ARG A 133 13.84 5.91 3.41
C ARG A 133 13.37 4.55 3.94
N ASP A 134 12.06 4.37 4.09
CA ASP A 134 11.47 3.12 4.59
C ASP A 134 11.77 1.94 3.66
N GLU A 135 11.72 2.15 2.34
CA GLU A 135 12.12 1.15 1.34
C GLU A 135 13.60 0.77 1.47
N PHE A 136 14.48 1.77 1.59
CA PHE A 136 15.92 1.54 1.78
C PHE A 136 16.22 0.78 3.07
N GLU A 137 15.55 1.12 4.17
CA GLU A 137 15.70 0.44 5.46
C GLU A 137 15.20 -1.02 5.38
N LYS A 138 14.04 -1.27 4.75
CA LYS A 138 13.50 -2.62 4.53
C LYS A 138 14.42 -3.48 3.67
N GLU A 139 14.95 -2.93 2.58
CA GLU A 139 15.85 -3.65 1.68
C GLU A 139 17.17 -4.01 2.40
N LYS A 140 17.74 -3.07 3.17
CA LYS A 140 18.93 -3.34 3.99
C LYS A 140 18.69 -4.44 5.02
N GLN A 141 17.55 -4.42 5.73
CA GLN A 141 17.18 -5.46 6.69
C GLN A 141 17.01 -6.81 6.02
N LYS A 142 16.38 -6.85 4.84
CA LYS A 142 16.19 -8.07 4.06
C LYS A 142 17.52 -8.65 3.61
N GLN A 143 18.43 -7.84 3.08
CA GLN A 143 19.78 -8.27 2.68
C GLN A 143 20.58 -8.82 3.86
N GLN A 144 20.49 -8.16 5.03
CA GLN A 144 21.12 -8.65 6.25
C GLN A 144 20.54 -10.01 6.67
N GLN A 145 19.22 -10.17 6.67
CA GLN A 145 18.55 -11.44 7.01
C GLN A 145 18.94 -12.56 6.04
N GLU A 146 18.93 -12.30 4.73
CA GLU A 146 19.35 -13.27 3.70
C GLU A 146 20.83 -13.66 3.85
N GLN A 147 21.69 -12.71 4.22
CA GLN A 147 23.11 -12.98 4.47
C GLN A 147 23.30 -13.84 5.73
N GLU A 148 22.61 -13.52 6.82
CA GLU A 148 22.62 -14.30 8.07
C GLU A 148 22.08 -15.73 7.84
N GLU A 149 21.01 -15.88 7.08
CA GLU A 149 20.46 -17.19 6.69
C GLU A 149 21.48 -17.99 5.86
N ARG A 150 22.15 -17.36 4.88
CA ARG A 150 23.21 -18.02 4.11
C ARG A 150 24.37 -18.51 4.98
N TYR A 151 24.81 -17.72 5.96
CA TYR A 151 25.87 -18.15 6.88
C TYR A 151 25.44 -19.32 7.76
N ARG A 152 24.17 -19.31 8.23
CA ARG A 152 23.58 -20.43 8.98
C ARG A 152 23.50 -21.70 8.12
N GLU A 153 23.01 -21.59 6.90
CA GLU A 153 22.90 -22.72 5.97
C GLU A 153 24.27 -23.30 5.55
N ALA A 154 25.30 -22.45 5.46
CA ALA A 154 26.67 -22.87 5.15
C ALA A 154 27.37 -23.62 6.31
N PHE A 155 26.65 -23.97 7.38
CA PHE A 155 27.18 -24.74 8.53
C PHE A 155 28.34 -24.06 9.25
N VAL A 156 28.36 -22.73 9.32
CA VAL A 156 29.19 -21.99 10.29
C VAL A 156 28.45 -21.94 11.64
N GLU A 157 28.07 -23.11 12.17
CA GLU A 157 27.69 -23.21 13.57
C GLU A 157 28.98 -23.31 14.40
N GLY A 158 29.45 -22.16 14.92
CA GLY A 158 30.45 -22.16 15.99
C GLY A 158 31.72 -21.35 15.77
N LEU A 159 31.90 -20.63 14.66
CA LEU A 159 33.03 -19.69 14.54
C LEU A 159 32.53 -18.28 14.87
N SER A 160 32.45 -18.00 16.18
CA SER A 160 32.49 -16.61 16.66
C SER A 160 33.71 -15.92 16.03
N GLU A 161 33.56 -14.63 15.67
CA GLU A 161 34.45 -13.77 14.85
C GLU A 161 35.95 -13.69 15.22
N GLY A 162 36.50 -14.54 16.10
CA GLY A 162 37.93 -14.62 16.41
C GLY A 162 38.63 -15.92 16.04
N GLN A 163 37.94 -17.06 15.93
CA GLN A 163 38.62 -18.36 15.84
C GLN A 163 39.19 -18.69 14.45
N LEU A 164 38.58 -18.16 13.39
CA LEU A 164 38.95 -18.48 12.01
C LEU A 164 40.27 -17.80 11.58
N PHE A 165 40.59 -16.63 12.18
CA PHE A 165 41.83 -15.92 11.90
C PHE A 165 43.02 -16.54 12.64
N ASP A 166 42.84 -16.99 13.88
CA ASP A 166 43.91 -17.59 14.68
C ASP A 166 44.32 -18.99 14.17
N GLU A 167 43.38 -19.81 13.69
CA GLU A 167 43.69 -21.16 13.17
C GLU A 167 44.39 -21.15 11.80
N MET A 168 44.37 -20.03 11.06
CA MET A 168 45.00 -19.93 9.73
C MET A 168 46.49 -19.58 9.77
N PHE A 169 47.02 -19.12 10.90
CA PHE A 169 48.39 -18.60 11.00
C PHE A 169 49.30 -19.34 11.99
N ASP A 170 48.84 -20.43 12.61
CA ASP A 170 49.68 -21.29 13.45
C ASP A 170 50.38 -22.39 12.61
N TRP A 171 51.61 -22.09 12.16
CA TRP A 171 52.60 -23.06 11.66
C TRP A 171 53.98 -22.80 12.27
#